data_AF-A0A1P8YC68-F1
#
_entry.id   AF-A0A1P8YC68-F1
#
_cell.length_a   1.000
_cell.length_b   1.000
_cell.length_c   1.000
_cell.angle_alpha   90.00
_cell.angle_beta   90.00
_cell.angle_gamma   90.00
#
_symmetry.space_group_name_H-M   'P 1'
#
loop_
_entity.id
_entity.type
_entity.pdbx_description
1 polymer ?
#
loop_
_entity_poly.entity_id
_entity_poly.type
_entity_poly.pdbx_seq_one_letter_code
_entity_poly.pdbx_strand_id
1 'polypeptide(L)' 'MAYDPSSVCRAAGLAGAAARWKKPEAIARKRELAEAQISDYIMRVVAKAPPLAPAQRDRIAALIKAGK' A
#
# COMPACT_ATOMS: atom_id res chain seq x y z
N MET A 1 8.01 -3.10 13.51
CA MET A 1 6.70 -3.65 13.12
C MET A 1 6.96 -4.80 12.16
N ALA A 2 6.73 -6.05 12.56
CA ALA A 2 7.07 -7.20 11.74
C ALA A 2 6.06 -7.33 10.57
N TYR A 3 6.56 -7.54 9.36
CA TYR A 3 5.71 -7.79 8.19
C TYR A 3 5.08 -9.17 8.30
N ASP A 4 3.75 -9.20 8.29
CA ASP A 4 2.96 -10.43 8.25
C ASP A 4 2.11 -10.42 6.96
N PRO A 5 2.41 -11.30 5.98
CA PRO A 5 1.66 -11.35 4.72
C PRO A 5 0.18 -11.75 4.93
N SER A 6 -0.17 -12.39 6.04
CA SER A 6 -1.55 -12.74 6.35
C SER A 6 -2.39 -11.54 6.82
N SER A 7 -1.74 -10.42 7.18
CA SER A 7 -2.40 -9.20 7.66
C SER A 7 -3.36 -8.60 6.62
N VAL A 8 -3.03 -8.67 5.33
CA VAL A 8 -3.89 -8.16 4.24
C VAL A 8 -5.18 -8.98 4.13
N CYS A 9 -5.08 -10.31 4.15
CA CYS A 9 -6.24 -11.20 4.03
C CYS A 9 -7.20 -10.98 5.21
N ARG A 10 -6.65 -10.88 6.43
CA ARG A 10 -7.42 -10.56 7.63
C ARG A 10 -8.08 -9.18 7.55
N ALA A 11 -7.34 -8.13 7.19
CA ALA A 11 -7.88 -6.78 7.06
C ALA A 11 -8.98 -6.71 5.99
N ALA A 12 -8.83 -7.45 4.89
CA ALA A 12 -9.82 -7.54 3.82
C ALA A 12 -11.12 -8.19 4.30
N GLY A 13 -11.02 -9.30 5.04
CA GLY A 13 -12.18 -9.95 5.65
C GLY A 13 -12.93 -9.02 6.61
N LEU A 14 -12.20 -8.31 7.47
CA LEU A 14 -12.79 -7.37 8.44
C LEU A 14 -13.45 -6.17 7.76
N ALA A 15 -12.81 -5.58 6.74
CA ALA A 15 -13.38 -4.49 5.97
C ALA A 15 -14.64 -4.93 5.20
N GLY A 16 -14.60 -6.11 4.59
CA GLY A 16 -15.74 -6.69 3.88
C GLY A 16 -16.93 -6.96 4.81
N ALA A 17 -16.68 -7.54 5.99
CA ALA A 17 -17.72 -7.77 7.00
C ALA A 17 -18.32 -6.46 7.51
N ALA A 18 -17.48 -5.47 7.84
CA ALA A 18 -17.93 -4.17 8.33
C ALA A 18 -18.81 -3.43 7.29
N ALA A 19 -18.43 -3.48 6.01
CA ALA A 19 -19.21 -2.91 4.92
C ALA A 19 -20.55 -3.65 4.73
N ARG A 20 -20.51 -4.99 4.70
CA ARG A 20 -21.71 -5.82 4.50
C ARG A 20 -22.77 -5.61 5.59
N TRP A 21 -22.33 -5.43 6.84
CA TRP A 21 -23.21 -5.23 7.98
C TRP A 21 -23.41 -3.76 8.39
N LYS A 22 -23.02 -2.81 7.52
CA LYS A 22 -23.18 -1.36 7.74
C LYS A 22 -22.68 -0.91 9.12
N LYS A 23 -21.57 -1.48 9.56
CA LYS A 23 -20.94 -1.14 10.83
C LYS A 23 -20.43 0.31 10.79
N PRO A 24 -20.56 1.09 11.88
CA PRO A 24 -20.09 2.47 11.91
C PRO A 24 -18.57 2.57 11.65
N GLU A 25 -17.81 1.55 12.00
CA GLU A 25 -16.37 1.46 11.76
C GLU A 25 -15.96 1.09 10.32
N ALA A 26 -16.89 0.95 9.38
CA ALA A 26 -16.57 0.51 8.00
C ALA A 26 -15.50 1.38 7.32
N ILE A 27 -15.52 2.69 7.54
CA ILE A 27 -14.49 3.61 7.00
C ILE A 27 -13.13 3.34 7.64
N ALA A 28 -13.09 3.12 8.96
CA ALA A 28 -11.85 2.80 9.67
C ALA A 28 -11.26 1.47 9.17
N ARG A 29 -12.08 0.43 9.03
CA ARG A 29 -11.62 -0.88 8.50
C ARG A 29 -11.14 -0.81 7.06
N LYS A 30 -11.74 0.06 6.23
CA LYS A 30 -11.25 0.31 4.86
C LYS A 30 -9.88 0.98 4.87
N ARG A 31 -9.61 1.90 5.81
CA ARG A 31 -8.29 2.52 5.98
C ARG A 31 -7.25 1.51 6.45
N GLU A 32 -7.59 0.66 7.40
CA GLU A 32 -6.71 -0.44 7.87
C GLU A 32 -6.34 -1.39 6.72
N LEU A 33 -7.29 -1.74 5.85
CA LEU A 33 -7.00 -2.54 4.66
C LEU A 33 -6.03 -1.83 3.71
N ALA A 34 -6.24 -0.53 3.46
CA ALA A 34 -5.34 0.24 2.60
C ALA A 34 -3.92 0.30 3.16
N GLU A 35 -3.78 0.50 4.48
CA GLU A 35 -2.49 0.47 5.17
C GLU A 35 -1.78 -0.88 5.01
N ALA A 36 -2.52 -1.98 5.22
CA ALA A 36 -1.98 -3.33 5.06
C ALA A 36 -1.51 -3.60 3.62
N GLN A 37 -2.27 -3.14 2.62
CA GLN A 37 -1.91 -3.29 1.20
C GLN A 37 -0.65 -2.48 0.82
N ILE A 38 -0.54 -1.25 1.33
CA ILE A 38 0.65 -0.41 1.10
C ILE A 38 1.88 -1.06 1.73
N SER A 39 1.75 -1.53 2.97
CA SER A 39 2.83 -2.23 3.68
C SER A 39 3.28 -3.49 2.92
N ASP A 40 2.33 -4.32 2.46
CA ASP A 40 2.64 -5.52 1.66
C ASP A 40 3.38 -5.19 0.37
N TYR A 41 2.91 -4.17 -0.35
CA TYR A 41 3.55 -3.72 -1.58
C TYR A 41 4.98 -3.22 -1.34
N ILE A 42 5.18 -2.43 -0.28
CA ILE A 42 6.52 -1.94 0.10
C ILE A 42 7.44 -3.12 0.38
N MET A 43 7.02 -4.09 1.18
CA MET A 43 7.88 -5.22 1.58
C MET A 43 8.17 -6.17 0.42
N ARG A 44 7.20 -6.39 -0.47
CA ARG A 44 7.37 -7.32 -1.59
C ARG A 44 8.14 -6.73 -2.76
N VAL A 45 7.93 -5.45 -3.04
CA VAL A 45 8.41 -4.80 -4.26
C VAL A 45 9.49 -3.80 -3.93
N VAL A 46 9.18 -2.79 -3.11
CA VAL A 46 10.08 -1.65 -2.89
C VAL A 46 11.32 -2.05 -2.10
N ALA A 47 11.17 -2.84 -1.03
CA ALA A 47 12.28 -3.28 -0.18
C ALA A 47 13.24 -4.23 -0.90
N LYS A 48 12.77 -4.92 -1.95
CA LYS A 48 13.59 -5.83 -2.77
C LYS A 48 14.13 -5.16 -4.02
N ALA A 49 13.66 -3.97 -4.37
CA ALA A 49 14.07 -3.28 -5.58
C ALA A 49 15.53 -2.81 -5.44
N PRO A 50 16.37 -3.02 -6.47
CA PRO A 50 17.69 -2.40 -6.48
C PRO A 50 17.54 -0.87 -6.46
N PRO A 51 18.50 -0.14 -5.87
CA PRO A 51 18.47 1.32 -5.88
C PRO A 51 18.45 1.84 -7.33
N LEU A 52 17.68 2.89 -7.58
CA LEU A 52 17.60 3.51 -8.90
C LEU A 52 18.97 4.03 -9.35
N ALA A 53 19.34 3.73 -10.59
CA ALA A 53 20.54 4.29 -11.20
C ALA A 53 20.40 5.81 -11.37
N PRO A 54 21.50 6.58 -11.36
CA PRO A 54 21.46 8.03 -11.52
C PRO A 54 20.66 8.48 -12.76
N ALA A 55 20.93 7.90 -13.92
CA ALA A 55 20.22 8.20 -15.16
C ALA A 55 18.71 7.92 -15.10
N GLN A 56 18.29 6.90 -14.32
CA GLN A 56 16.86 6.61 -14.10
C GLN A 56 16.21 7.66 -13.21
N ARG A 57 16.91 8.11 -12.16
CA ARG A 57 16.45 9.21 -11.29
C ARG A 57 16.30 10.51 -12.06
N ASP A 58 17.29 10.85 -12.90
CA ASP A 58 17.27 12.06 -13.70
C ASP A 58 16.09 12.08 -14.69
N ARG A 59 15.82 10.93 -15.33
CA ARG A 59 14.66 10.76 -16.22
C ARG A 59 13.34 10.92 -15.48
N ILE A 60 13.19 10.32 -14.30
CA ILE A 60 11.98 10.45 -13.47
C ILE A 60 11.80 11.91 -13.03
N ALA A 61 12.86 12.58 -12.59
CA ALA A 61 12.82 13.99 -12.19
C ALA A 61 12.38 14.90 -13.35
N ALA A 62 12.88 14.65 -14.57
CA ALA A 62 12.47 15.39 -15.76
C ALA A 62 10.98 15.20 -16.07
N LEU A 63 10.45 13.97 -15.96
CA LEU A 63 9.03 13.68 -16.20
C LEU A 63 8.12 14.37 -15.17
N ILE A 64 8.48 14.33 -13.88
CA ILE A 64 7.71 14.98 -12.82
C ILE A 64 7.70 16.50 -13.01
N LYS A 65 8.83 17.08 -13.43
CA LYS A 65 8.96 18.53 -13.64
C LYS A 65 8.21 19.00 -14.89
N ALA A 66 8.16 18.18 -15.94
CA ALA A 66 7.48 18.51 -17.20
C ALA A 66 5.95 18.35 -17.14
N GLY A 67 5.44 17.49 -16.25
CA GLY A 67 4.00 17.29 -16.03
C GLY A 67 3.34 18.27 -15.07
N LYS A 68 4.08 19.29 -14.60
CA LYS A 68 3.57 20.38 -13.77
C LYS A 68 3.23 21.58 -14.64
#